data_AF-A0A091PXC5-F1
#
_entry.id   AF-A0A091PXC5-F1
#
_cell.length_a   1.000
_cell.length_b   1.000
_cell.length_c   1.000
_cell.angle_alpha   90.00
_cell.angle_beta   90.00
_cell.angle_gamma   90.00
#
_symmetry.space_group_name_H-M   'P 1'
#
loop_
_entity.id
_entity.type
_entity.pdbx_description
1 polymer ?
#
loop_
_entity_poly.entity_id
_entity_poly.type
_entity_poly.pdbx_seq_one_letter_code
_entity_poly.pdbx_strand_id
1 'polypeptide(L)'
;GSKVTKIEATVVPCTQISMSFFDRLYSEGVVRETGDIVKCYDDYYDDILISDELRKVLLLEDSDHYDLFSQLDRKEFLFCLFKHLCIGGTLCQFEDVIGPYLETTKALYKDLVSVQKNPETKEIHIISTVFRVSAYDGNGLCYPSSKSHEQTFAYLVVDPCKRHVHTLYHCFG
;
A
#
# COMPACT_ATOMS: atom_id res chain seq x y z
N GLY A 1 -22.41 14.77 12.61
CA GLY A 1 -22.02 13.42 12.18
C GLY A 1 -22.97 12.42 12.78
N SER A 2 -23.29 11.36 12.05
CA SER A 2 -24.04 10.23 12.58
C SER A 2 -23.32 9.63 13.80
N LYS A 3 -24.08 9.03 14.72
CA LYS A 3 -23.49 8.33 15.86
C LYS A 3 -22.81 7.04 15.38
N VAL A 4 -21.50 6.93 15.60
CA VAL A 4 -20.74 5.70 15.35
C VAL A 4 -21.26 4.59 16.27
N THR A 5 -21.54 3.43 15.70
CA THR A 5 -22.09 2.26 16.39
C THR A 5 -21.05 1.14 16.54
N LYS A 6 -20.08 1.06 15.63
CA LYS A 6 -19.02 0.03 15.63
C LYS A 6 -17.72 0.59 15.05
N ILE A 7 -16.60 0.15 15.61
CA ILE A 7 -15.25 0.42 15.10
C ILE A 7 -14.56 -0.91 14.89
N GLU A 8 -13.88 -1.06 13.76
CA GLU A 8 -13.01 -2.20 13.46
C GLU A 8 -11.58 -1.70 13.27
N ALA A 9 -10.63 -2.38 13.91
CA ALA A 9 -9.21 -2.15 13.75
C ALA A 9 -8.53 -3.48 13.48
N THR A 10 -8.19 -3.73 12.21
CA THR A 10 -7.58 -4.99 11.77
C THR A 10 -6.08 -4.80 11.66
N VAL A 11 -5.30 -5.71 12.26
CA VAL A 11 -3.84 -5.68 12.17
C VAL A 11 -3.42 -5.90 10.72
N VAL A 12 -2.56 -5.01 10.22
CA VAL A 12 -1.92 -5.13 8.90
C VAL A 12 -0.51 -5.67 9.12
N PRO A 13 -0.11 -6.79 8.48
CA PRO A 13 1.26 -7.27 8.52
C PRO A 13 2.24 -6.16 8.13
N CYS A 14 3.28 -5.96 8.96
CA CYS A 14 4.30 -4.95 8.72
C CYS A 14 5.64 -5.56 9.12
N THR A 15 6.17 -6.42 8.25
CA THR A 15 7.35 -7.24 8.54
C THR A 15 8.51 -6.94 7.61
N GLN A 16 8.24 -6.34 6.45
CA GLN A 16 9.26 -6.02 5.46
C GLN A 16 10.25 -4.95 5.97
N ILE A 17 11.55 -5.28 5.90
CA ILE A 17 12.66 -4.40 6.30
C ILE A 17 13.49 -3.91 5.10
N SER A 18 13.18 -4.37 3.89
CA SER A 18 13.95 -4.11 2.67
C SER A 18 13.05 -3.80 1.48
N MET A 19 13.49 -2.87 0.63
CA MET A 19 12.85 -2.58 -0.65
C MET A 19 13.10 -3.67 -1.70
N SER A 20 14.05 -4.59 -1.45
CA SER A 20 14.28 -5.76 -2.33
C SER A 20 13.05 -6.64 -2.50
N PHE A 21 12.05 -6.46 -1.65
CA PHE A 21 10.71 -7.01 -1.80
C PHE A 21 10.11 -6.76 -3.20
N PHE A 22 10.43 -5.62 -3.82
CA PHE A 22 9.94 -5.22 -5.14
C PHE A 22 10.88 -5.58 -6.30
N ASP A 23 12.06 -6.17 -6.06
CA ASP A 23 13.02 -6.52 -7.12
C ASP A 23 12.42 -7.49 -8.16
N ARG A 24 11.46 -8.30 -7.72
CA ARG A 24 10.69 -9.22 -8.56
C ARG A 24 9.96 -8.54 -9.73
N LEU A 25 9.64 -7.25 -9.63
CA LEU A 25 9.05 -6.46 -10.73
C LEU A 25 9.99 -6.35 -11.93
N TYR A 26 11.31 -6.35 -11.69
CA TYR A 26 12.30 -6.39 -12.77
C TYR A 26 12.48 -7.80 -13.32
N SER A 27 12.50 -8.80 -12.44
CA SER A 27 12.77 -10.20 -12.81
C SER A 27 11.71 -10.78 -13.76
N GLU A 28 10.44 -10.41 -13.57
CA GLU A 28 9.32 -10.91 -14.38
C GLU A 28 8.91 -9.95 -15.51
N GLY A 29 9.73 -8.94 -15.82
CA GLY A 29 9.52 -8.08 -17.00
C GLY A 29 8.36 -7.07 -16.89
N VAL A 30 7.81 -6.84 -15.69
CA VAL A 30 6.86 -5.73 -15.43
C VAL A 30 7.55 -4.38 -15.61
N VAL A 31 8.84 -4.33 -15.27
CA VAL A 31 9.73 -3.16 -15.40
C VAL A 31 10.97 -3.56 -16.17
N ARG A 32 11.42 -2.70 -17.09
CA ARG A 32 12.68 -2.87 -17.83
C ARG A 32 13.89 -2.63 -16.94
N GLU A 33 15.07 -3.10 -17.35
CA GLU A 33 16.32 -2.82 -16.63
C GLU A 33 16.61 -1.31 -16.45
N THR A 34 16.09 -0.48 -17.36
CA THR A 34 16.16 0.99 -17.29
C THR A 34 15.27 1.61 -16.21
N GLY A 35 14.33 0.84 -15.65
CA GLY A 35 13.31 1.32 -14.72
C GLY A 35 12.01 1.75 -15.40
N ASP A 36 11.92 1.71 -16.73
CA ASP A 36 10.69 2.00 -17.47
C ASP A 36 9.64 0.91 -17.22
N ILE A 37 8.43 1.33 -16.87
CA ILE A 37 7.30 0.43 -16.65
C ILE A 37 6.75 -0.02 -18.00
N VAL A 38 6.55 -1.32 -18.18
CA VAL A 38 6.04 -1.87 -19.45
C VAL A 38 4.59 -1.43 -19.65
N LYS A 39 4.33 -0.75 -20.78
CA LYS A 39 3.00 -0.29 -21.17
C LYS A 39 2.14 -1.44 -21.70
N CYS A 40 0.84 -1.27 -21.56
CA CYS A 40 -0.17 -2.19 -22.09
C CYS A 40 -1.31 -1.43 -22.77
N TYR A 41 -2.28 -2.14 -23.31
CA TYR A 41 -3.50 -1.50 -23.82
C TYR A 41 -4.32 -0.91 -22.68
N ASP A 42 -4.88 0.26 -22.92
CA ASP A 42 -5.72 0.94 -21.95
C ASP A 42 -6.95 0.09 -21.60
N ASP A 43 -7.15 -0.08 -20.29
CA ASP A 43 -8.30 -0.74 -19.68
C ASP A 43 -8.71 0.03 -18.42
N TYR A 44 -9.87 -0.31 -17.84
CA TYR A 44 -10.39 0.34 -16.65
C TYR A 44 -10.78 -0.67 -15.57
N TYR A 45 -10.39 -0.37 -14.33
CA TYR A 45 -10.80 -1.13 -13.14
C TYR A 45 -11.36 -0.14 -12.11
N ASP A 46 -12.66 -0.22 -11.81
CA ASP A 46 -13.33 0.69 -10.86
C ASP A 46 -12.97 2.17 -11.08
N ASP A 47 -13.12 2.66 -12.32
CA ASP A 47 -12.79 4.02 -12.77
C ASP A 47 -11.28 4.40 -12.74
N ILE A 48 -10.39 3.43 -12.45
CA ILE A 48 -8.93 3.60 -12.52
C ILE A 48 -8.46 3.18 -13.91
N LEU A 49 -7.79 4.09 -14.63
CA LEU A 49 -7.12 3.77 -15.89
C LEU A 49 -5.91 2.85 -15.66
N ILE A 50 -5.90 1.71 -16.34
CA ILE A 50 -4.80 0.77 -16.42
C ILE A 50 -4.18 0.91 -17.81
N SER A 51 -2.95 1.43 -17.86
CA SER A 51 -2.19 1.63 -19.11
C SER A 51 -0.79 1.02 -19.07
N ASP A 52 -0.49 0.28 -17.99
CA ASP A 52 0.79 -0.39 -17.79
C ASP A 52 0.66 -1.69 -16.98
N GLU A 53 1.66 -2.56 -17.13
CA GLU A 53 1.71 -3.87 -16.47
C GLU A 53 1.82 -3.75 -14.94
N LEU A 54 2.36 -2.65 -14.42
CA LEU A 54 2.44 -2.43 -12.98
C LEU A 54 1.05 -2.29 -12.36
N ARG A 55 0.17 -1.49 -12.95
CA ARG A 55 -1.23 -1.38 -12.46
C ARG A 55 -1.99 -2.67 -12.60
N LYS A 56 -1.75 -3.46 -13.66
CA LYS A 56 -2.33 -4.82 -13.78
C LYS A 56 -1.93 -5.71 -12.61
N VAL A 57 -0.64 -5.80 -12.28
CA VAL A 57 -0.15 -6.56 -11.12
C VAL A 57 -0.83 -6.11 -9.84
N LEU A 58 -1.05 -4.81 -9.65
CA LEU A 58 -1.59 -4.25 -8.42
C LEU A 58 -3.11 -4.42 -8.27
N LEU A 59 -3.86 -4.46 -9.38
CA LEU A 59 -5.33 -4.38 -9.40
C LEU A 59 -6.03 -5.64 -9.93
N LEU A 60 -5.50 -6.27 -10.98
CA LEU A 60 -6.20 -7.31 -11.74
C LEU A 60 -5.78 -8.71 -11.28
N GLU A 61 -6.70 -9.42 -10.62
CA GLU A 61 -6.49 -10.79 -10.11
C GLU A 61 -6.28 -11.83 -11.21
N ASP A 62 -6.74 -11.54 -12.42
CA ASP A 62 -6.62 -12.38 -13.62
C ASP A 62 -5.42 -12.00 -14.51
N SER A 63 -4.58 -11.05 -14.08
CA SER A 63 -3.36 -10.71 -14.83
C SER A 63 -2.30 -11.81 -14.74
N ASP A 64 -1.56 -12.03 -15.82
CA ASP A 64 -0.49 -13.03 -15.90
C ASP A 64 0.57 -12.88 -14.80
N HIS A 65 0.73 -11.66 -14.28
CA HIS A 65 1.71 -11.30 -13.26
C HIS A 65 1.10 -11.09 -11.86
N TYR A 66 -0.19 -11.41 -11.62
CA TYR A 66 -0.80 -11.22 -10.31
C TYR A 66 -0.11 -12.05 -9.22
N ASP A 67 0.28 -13.29 -9.52
CA ASP A 67 0.91 -14.17 -8.55
C ASP A 67 2.39 -13.81 -8.25
N LEU A 68 2.91 -12.74 -8.85
CA LEU A 68 4.22 -12.17 -8.51
C LEU A 68 4.34 -11.84 -7.02
N PHE A 69 3.25 -11.41 -6.40
CA PHE A 69 3.14 -11.18 -4.97
C PHE A 69 2.10 -12.13 -4.38
N SER A 70 2.51 -12.91 -3.38
CA SER A 70 1.60 -13.82 -2.69
C SER A 70 0.46 -13.07 -1.99
N GLN A 71 -0.59 -13.79 -1.61
CA GLN A 71 -1.70 -13.19 -0.85
C GLN A 71 -1.27 -12.62 0.52
N LEU A 72 -0.15 -13.10 1.08
CA LEU A 72 0.45 -12.51 2.28
C LEU A 72 1.25 -11.26 1.95
N ASP A 73 2.05 -11.30 0.88
CA ASP A 73 2.81 -10.14 0.37
C ASP A 73 1.88 -8.96 0.08
N ARG A 74 0.74 -9.22 -0.56
CA ARG A 74 -0.26 -8.20 -0.90
C ARG A 74 -0.90 -7.53 0.32
N LYS A 75 -0.85 -8.19 1.48
CA LYS A 75 -1.35 -7.66 2.77
C LYS A 75 -0.28 -6.92 3.56
N GLU A 76 1.00 -7.03 3.18
CA GLU A 76 2.07 -6.28 3.85
C GLU A 76 1.85 -4.77 3.70
N PHE A 77 2.11 -4.04 4.78
CA PHE A 77 1.92 -2.60 4.82
C PHE A 77 2.80 -1.89 3.78
N LEU A 78 4.03 -2.39 3.59
CA LEU A 78 4.93 -1.88 2.55
C LEU A 78 4.33 -2.02 1.14
N PHE A 79 3.72 -3.16 0.84
CA PHE A 79 3.02 -3.37 -0.44
C PHE A 79 1.81 -2.44 -0.56
N CYS A 80 1.01 -2.30 0.49
CA CYS A 80 -0.15 -1.41 0.51
C CYS A 80 0.25 0.05 0.21
N LEU A 81 1.30 0.57 0.84
CA LEU A 81 1.79 1.93 0.58
C LEU A 81 2.21 2.11 -0.88
N PHE A 82 3.00 1.17 -1.40
CA PHE A 82 3.43 1.19 -2.80
C PHE A 82 2.23 1.17 -3.75
N LYS A 83 1.27 0.28 -3.51
CA LYS A 83 0.01 0.19 -4.28
C LYS A 83 -0.73 1.52 -4.29
N HIS A 84 -0.91 2.17 -3.13
CA HIS A 84 -1.58 3.46 -3.02
C HIS A 84 -0.85 4.58 -3.77
N LEU A 85 0.48 4.57 -3.80
CA LEU A 85 1.25 5.54 -4.57
C LEU A 85 1.12 5.29 -6.08
N CYS A 86 1.21 4.04 -6.53
CA CYS A 86 1.15 3.69 -7.95
C CYS A 86 -0.24 3.88 -8.58
N ILE A 87 -1.30 3.56 -7.84
CA ILE A 87 -2.67 3.81 -8.31
C ILE A 87 -2.94 5.32 -8.38
N GLY A 88 -2.45 6.08 -7.39
CA GLY A 88 -2.65 7.53 -7.31
C GLY A 88 -4.11 7.96 -7.07
N GLY A 89 -4.34 9.27 -7.03
CA GLY A 89 -5.69 9.85 -6.88
C GLY A 89 -6.35 10.21 -8.22
N THR A 90 -7.51 10.86 -8.16
CA THR A 90 -8.33 11.24 -9.32
C THR A 90 -7.62 12.17 -10.32
N LEU A 91 -6.56 12.87 -9.91
CA LEU A 91 -5.79 13.78 -10.77
C LEU A 91 -4.62 13.10 -11.51
N CYS A 92 -4.58 11.76 -11.58
CA CYS A 92 -3.69 10.96 -12.43
C CYS A 92 -2.22 11.42 -12.47
N GLN A 93 -1.50 11.29 -11.35
CA GLN A 93 -0.05 11.49 -11.29
C GLN A 93 0.69 10.18 -11.57
N PHE A 94 0.50 9.62 -12.77
CA PHE A 94 1.25 8.41 -13.13
C PHE A 94 2.65 8.76 -13.60
N GLU A 95 3.62 7.99 -13.11
CA GLU A 95 4.99 7.97 -13.61
C GLU A 95 5.17 6.84 -14.64
N ASP A 96 6.02 7.09 -15.64
CA ASP A 96 6.42 6.07 -16.63
C ASP A 96 7.59 5.19 -16.17
N VAL A 97 8.27 5.61 -15.10
CA VAL A 97 9.41 4.91 -14.50
C VAL A 97 9.09 4.52 -13.06
N ILE A 98 9.59 3.36 -12.61
CA ILE A 98 9.26 2.84 -11.27
C ILE A 98 10.02 3.56 -10.14
N GLY A 99 11.18 4.15 -10.44
CA GLY A 99 12.10 4.74 -9.46
C GLY A 99 11.44 5.71 -8.48
N PRO A 100 10.70 6.74 -8.95
CA PRO A 100 10.00 7.69 -8.08
C PRO A 100 9.01 7.02 -7.11
N TYR A 101 8.29 5.98 -7.53
CA TYR A 101 7.39 5.23 -6.65
C TYR A 101 8.15 4.49 -5.55
N LEU A 102 9.25 3.80 -5.90
CA LEU A 102 10.06 3.07 -4.93
C LEU A 102 10.70 4.01 -3.91
N GLU A 103 11.30 5.11 -4.35
CA GLU A 103 11.95 6.07 -3.45
C GLU A 103 10.93 6.77 -2.54
N THR A 104 9.76 7.14 -3.07
CA THR A 104 8.68 7.75 -2.28
C THR A 104 8.09 6.77 -1.28
N THR A 105 7.85 5.51 -1.69
CA THR A 105 7.40 4.43 -0.80
C THR A 105 8.39 4.22 0.33
N LYS A 106 9.68 4.15 0.00
CA LYS A 106 10.76 3.95 0.97
C LYS A 106 10.86 5.11 1.95
N ALA A 107 10.80 6.34 1.49
CA ALA A 107 10.82 7.53 2.33
C ALA A 107 9.61 7.53 3.30
N LEU A 108 8.41 7.35 2.76
CA LEU A 108 7.18 7.31 3.55
C LEU A 108 7.18 6.16 4.58
N TYR A 109 7.60 4.97 4.18
CA TYR A 109 7.66 3.82 5.09
C TYR A 109 8.65 4.06 6.24
N LYS A 110 9.81 4.66 5.96
CA LYS A 110 10.80 5.02 7.00
C LYS A 110 10.32 6.10 7.97
N ASP A 111 9.46 7.01 7.51
CA ASP A 111 8.89 8.05 8.36
C ASP A 111 7.76 7.51 9.26
N LEU A 112 7.00 6.52 8.76
CA LEU A 112 5.87 5.92 9.48
C LEU A 112 6.30 4.79 10.44
N VAL A 113 7.30 3.99 10.05
CA VAL A 113 7.62 2.72 10.71
C VAL A 113 8.99 2.78 11.38
N SER A 114 9.05 2.31 12.61
CA SER A 114 10.30 2.19 13.38
C SER A 114 10.79 0.75 13.40
N VAL A 115 12.12 0.62 13.38
CA VAL A 115 12.82 -0.66 13.51
C VAL A 115 13.70 -0.66 14.75
N GLN A 116 13.95 -1.85 15.28
CA GLN A 116 14.90 -2.06 16.37
C GLN A 116 15.85 -3.20 16.00
N LYS A 117 17.12 -3.04 16.39
CA LYS A 117 18.11 -4.10 16.29
C LYS A 117 18.07 -4.93 17.58
N ASN A 118 17.91 -6.24 17.45
CA ASN A 118 17.99 -7.16 18.58
C ASN A 118 19.42 -7.14 19.14
N PRO A 119 19.62 -6.88 20.46
CA PRO A 119 20.93 -6.82 21.07
C PRO A 119 21.73 -8.12 20.96
N GLU A 120 21.05 -9.27 20.98
CA GLU A 120 21.65 -10.61 20.97
C GLU A 120 21.87 -11.09 19.53
N THR A 121 20.79 -11.21 18.73
CA THR A 121 20.86 -11.79 17.38
C THR A 121 21.45 -10.83 16.34
N LYS A 122 21.52 -9.53 16.65
CA LYS A 122 21.88 -8.44 15.72
C LYS A 122 20.92 -8.25 14.55
N GLU A 123 19.80 -8.97 14.52
CA GLU A 123 18.78 -8.84 13.47
C GLU A 123 17.93 -7.59 13.68
N ILE A 124 17.53 -6.97 12.58
CA ILE A 124 16.64 -5.81 12.58
C ILE A 124 15.21 -6.31 12.41
N HIS A 125 14.30 -5.83 13.26
CA HIS A 125 12.87 -6.13 13.15
C HIS A 125 12.04 -4.86 13.29
N ILE A 126 10.82 -4.89 12.75
CA ILE A 126 9.84 -3.82 12.87
C ILE A 126 9.24 -3.86 14.28
N ILE A 127 9.12 -2.68 14.91
CA ILE A 127 8.49 -2.53 16.23
C ILE A 127 7.15 -1.80 16.19
N SER A 128 6.86 -1.08 15.10
CA SER A 128 5.57 -0.42 14.94
C SER A 128 4.46 -1.44 14.69
N THR A 129 3.26 -1.15 15.20
CA THR A 129 2.05 -1.94 14.89
C THR A 129 1.14 -1.13 13.99
N VAL A 130 0.70 -1.73 12.89
CA VAL A 130 -0.16 -1.06 11.89
C VAL A 130 -1.58 -1.64 11.97
N PHE A 131 -2.57 -0.76 12.01
CA PHE A 131 -3.99 -1.10 11.96
C PHE A 131 -4.64 -0.45 10.75
N ARG A 132 -5.43 -1.22 10.01
CA ARG A 132 -6.43 -0.67 9.08
C ARG A 132 -7.71 -0.44 9.86
N VAL A 133 -8.21 0.78 9.84
CA VAL A 133 -9.34 1.21 10.69
C VAL A 133 -10.57 1.49 9.85
N SER A 134 -11.72 1.10 10.36
CA SER A 134 -13.02 1.37 9.76
C SER A 134 -14.03 1.68 10.85
N ALA A 135 -14.96 2.59 10.57
CA ALA A 135 -16.06 2.91 11.49
C ALA A 135 -17.39 2.83 10.77
N TYR A 136 -18.41 2.43 11.51
CA TYR A 136 -19.75 2.19 11.01
C TYR A 136 -20.77 3.01 11.82
N ASP A 137 -21.79 3.53 11.14
CA ASP A 137 -22.94 4.20 11.73
C ASP A 137 -24.24 3.42 11.43
N GLY A 138 -25.40 4.06 11.59
CA GLY A 138 -26.70 3.43 11.29
C GLY A 138 -26.92 3.07 9.81
N ASN A 139 -26.13 3.62 8.90
CA ASN A 139 -26.22 3.40 7.45
C ASN A 139 -25.12 2.48 6.91
N GLY A 140 -24.21 1.98 7.76
CA GLY A 140 -23.10 1.12 7.36
C GLY A 140 -21.75 1.80 7.51
N LEU A 141 -20.79 1.49 6.62
CA LEU A 141 -19.44 2.04 6.66
C LEU A 141 -19.51 3.57 6.50
N CYS A 142 -18.90 4.31 7.41
CA CYS A 142 -18.86 5.78 7.37
C CYS A 142 -17.43 6.34 7.39
N TYR A 143 -16.44 5.53 7.77
CA TYR A 143 -15.02 5.88 7.74
C TYR A 143 -14.20 4.67 7.26
N PRO A 144 -13.23 4.83 6.34
CA PRO A 144 -12.73 6.09 5.76
C PRO A 144 -13.69 6.82 4.81
N SER A 145 -14.62 6.10 4.21
CA SER A 145 -15.71 6.63 3.37
C SER A 145 -16.88 5.65 3.36
N SER A 146 -18.07 6.10 2.99
CA SER A 146 -19.22 5.21 2.73
C SER A 146 -19.18 4.54 1.36
N LYS A 147 -18.23 4.92 0.49
CA LYS A 147 -17.99 4.29 -0.80
C LYS A 147 -16.73 3.43 -0.75
N SER A 148 -16.85 2.17 -1.15
CA SER A 148 -15.69 1.29 -1.33
C SER A 148 -14.92 1.70 -2.58
N HIS A 149 -13.60 1.79 -2.47
CA HIS A 149 -12.68 2.05 -3.57
C HIS A 149 -11.27 1.65 -3.17
N GLU A 150 -10.43 1.21 -4.11
CA GLU A 150 -9.05 0.77 -3.83
C GLU A 150 -8.18 1.87 -3.18
N GLN A 151 -8.43 3.12 -3.55
CA GLN A 151 -7.79 4.30 -2.97
C GLN A 151 -8.44 4.81 -1.68
N THR A 152 -9.44 4.14 -1.13
CA THR A 152 -10.09 4.58 0.11
C THR A 152 -9.55 3.77 1.29
N PHE A 153 -8.74 4.40 2.14
CA PHE A 153 -8.08 3.72 3.26
C PHE A 153 -7.84 4.63 4.47
N ALA A 154 -7.66 3.98 5.62
CA ALA A 154 -7.21 4.60 6.85
C ALA A 154 -6.30 3.62 7.60
N TYR A 155 -5.06 4.04 7.85
CA TYR A 155 -4.09 3.32 8.64
C TYR A 155 -3.71 4.13 9.88
N LEU A 156 -3.65 3.43 11.02
CA LEU A 156 -3.01 3.92 12.24
C LEU A 156 -1.73 3.13 12.46
N VAL A 157 -0.61 3.84 12.53
CA VAL A 157 0.71 3.26 12.80
C VAL A 157 1.15 3.68 14.19
N VAL A 158 1.18 2.72 15.12
CA VAL A 158 1.55 2.93 16.52
C VAL A 158 3.03 2.66 16.67
N ASP A 159 3.78 3.69 17.08
CA ASP A 159 5.19 3.58 17.46
C ASP A 159 5.32 3.48 18.99
N PRO A 160 5.63 2.29 19.54
CA PRO A 160 5.66 2.10 20.99
C PRO A 160 6.84 2.83 21.66
N CYS A 161 7.94 3.05 20.94
CA CYS A 161 9.13 3.69 21.49
C CYS A 161 8.98 5.22 21.53
N LYS A 162 8.47 5.81 20.45
CA LYS A 162 8.22 7.26 20.37
C LYS A 162 6.92 7.67 21.06
N ARG A 163 6.04 6.71 21.38
CA ARG A 163 4.68 6.94 21.91
C ARG A 163 3.84 7.83 20.99
N HIS A 164 4.03 7.67 19.69
CA HIS A 164 3.34 8.42 18.66
C HIS A 164 2.39 7.48 17.89
N VAL A 165 1.32 8.07 17.35
CA VAL A 165 0.45 7.40 16.39
C VAL A 165 0.44 8.23 15.11
N HIS A 166 0.94 7.66 14.03
CA HIS A 166 0.82 8.26 12.71
C HIS A 166 -0.52 7.84 12.09
N THR A 167 -1.22 8.79 11.50
CA THR A 167 -2.46 8.52 10.76
C THR A 167 -2.19 8.76 9.29
N LEU A 168 -2.41 7.74 8.47
CA LEU A 168 -2.36 7.83 7.01
C LEU A 168 -3.76 7.55 6.47
N TYR A 169 -4.37 8.53 5.83
CA TYR A 169 -5.76 8.50 5.41
C TYR A 169 -5.92 9.07 4.00
N HIS A 170 -6.74 8.40 3.20
CA HIS A 170 -7.20 8.90 1.92
C HIS A 170 -8.64 8.45 1.67
N CYS A 171 -9.44 9.34 1.10
CA CYS A 171 -10.78 9.03 0.61
C CYS A 171 -10.81 9.42 -0.86
N PHE A 172 -11.14 8.45 -1.71
CA PHE A 172 -11.29 8.70 -3.13
C PHE A 172 -12.59 9.47 -3.42
N GLY A 173 -12.52 10.46 -4.31
CA GLY A 173 -13.65 11.29 -4.74
C GLY A 173 -13.70 12.66 -4.08
#